data_AF-A0A5N6P4J1-F1
#
_entry.id   AF-A0A5N6P4J1-F1
#
_cell.length_a   1.000
_cell.length_b   1.000
_cell.length_c   1.000
_cell.angle_alpha   90.00
_cell.angle_beta   90.00
_cell.angle_gamma   90.00
#
_symmetry.space_group_name_H-M   'P 1'
#
loop_
_entity.id
_entity.type
_entity.pdbx_description
1 polymer ?
#
loop_
_entity_poly.entity_id
_entity_poly.type
_entity_poly.pdbx_seq_one_letter_code
_entity_poly.pdbx_strand_id
1 'polypeptide(L)'
;MQLVVVKKLQRERIMGVTKEQVESALRSKLSPSHIEVIDTSGGCGASFKVEVVSEQFEGKRLLERHRMVNGALVEEMKDIHALSITKALTPDQWNKQQSQTSQPVA
;
A
#
# COMPACT_ATOMS: atom_id res chain seq x y z
N MET A 1 30.11 -8.44 35.56
CA MET A 1 28.82 -7.92 36.03
C MET A 1 28.87 -6.41 35.94
N GLN A 2 28.42 -5.82 34.83
CA GLN A 2 27.97 -4.42 34.79
C GLN A 2 26.75 -4.42 33.89
N LEU A 3 25.64 -4.08 34.51
CA LEU A 3 24.28 -4.08 34.01
C LEU A 3 24.20 -3.16 32.79
N VAL A 4 23.86 -3.71 31.62
CA VAL A 4 23.53 -2.92 30.42
C VAL A 4 22.19 -2.24 30.71
N VAL A 5 22.24 -1.11 31.42
CA VAL A 5 21.12 -0.18 31.56
C VAL A 5 21.09 0.68 30.30
N VAL A 6 20.58 0.09 29.22
CA VAL A 6 19.93 0.86 28.15
C VAL A 6 18.58 0.21 27.78
N LYS A 7 17.91 -0.41 28.76
CA LYS A 7 16.46 -0.64 28.71
C LYS A 7 15.74 0.66 29.07
N LYS A 8 15.76 1.64 28.17
CA LYS A 8 14.79 2.75 28.09
C LYS A 8 15.23 3.75 27.02
N LEU A 9 14.99 3.39 25.77
CA LEU A 9 14.39 4.38 24.88
C LEU A 9 12.99 3.86 24.65
N GLN A 10 12.07 4.31 25.51
CA GLN A 10 10.67 4.41 25.14
C GLN A 10 10.65 5.21 23.84
N ARG A 11 10.63 4.54 22.69
CA ARG A 11 10.08 5.17 21.48
C ARG A 11 8.61 5.37 21.81
N GLU A 12 8.28 6.56 22.28
CA GLU A 12 6.93 7.08 22.25
C GLU A 12 6.45 6.88 20.81
N ARG A 13 5.56 5.90 20.58
CA ARG A 13 4.97 5.61 19.28
C ARG A 13 3.94 6.72 18.98
N ILE A 14 4.43 7.93 18.76
CA ILE A 14 3.66 9.05 18.21
C ILE A 14 4.19 9.27 16.79
N MET A 15 3.92 8.33 15.90
CA MET A 15 3.89 8.53 14.45
C MET A 15 3.16 7.28 13.93
N GLY A 16 2.00 7.48 13.30
CA GLY A 16 1.25 6.40 12.68
C GLY A 16 2.04 5.74 11.55
N VAL A 17 1.41 4.80 10.85
CA VAL A 17 2.05 4.18 9.68
C VAL A 17 2.34 5.28 8.65
N THR A 18 3.55 5.32 8.10
CA THR A 18 3.88 6.30 7.04
C THR A 18 3.55 5.74 5.66
N LYS A 19 3.35 6.64 4.70
CA LYS A 19 3.18 6.28 3.28
C LYS A 19 4.31 5.36 2.80
N GLU A 20 5.55 5.67 3.16
CA GLU A 20 6.74 4.94 2.73
C GLU A 20 6.76 3.50 3.28
N GLN A 21 6.24 3.29 4.49
CA GLN A 21 6.09 1.94 5.05
C GLN A 21 5.09 1.11 4.24
N VAL A 22 3.93 1.70 3.91
CA VAL A 22 2.90 1.04 3.07
C VAL A 22 3.48 0.73 1.68
N GLU A 23 4.17 1.68 1.06
CA GLU A 23 4.82 1.47 -0.24
C GLU A 23 5.86 0.34 -0.18
N SER A 24 6.71 0.34 0.85
CA SER A 24 7.76 -0.67 1.01
C SER A 24 7.18 -2.07 1.20
N ALA A 25 6.15 -2.22 2.03
CA ALA A 25 5.47 -3.49 2.25
C ALA A 25 4.83 -4.04 0.97
N LEU A 26 4.13 -3.18 0.22
CA LEU A 26 3.52 -3.56 -1.06
C LEU A 26 4.59 -3.89 -2.12
N ARG A 27 5.69 -3.13 -2.19
CA ARG A 27 6.80 -3.40 -3.10
C ARG A 27 7.46 -4.74 -2.82
N SER A 28 7.72 -5.03 -1.55
CA SER A 28 8.38 -6.27 -1.12
C SER A 28 7.57 -7.52 -1.47
N LYS A 29 6.24 -7.48 -1.31
CA LYS A 29 5.39 -8.68 -1.43
C LYS A 29 4.76 -8.85 -2.81
N LEU A 30 4.42 -7.75 -3.48
CA LEU A 30 3.67 -7.78 -4.74
C LEU A 30 4.50 -7.40 -5.97
N SER A 31 5.74 -6.94 -5.78
CA SER A 31 6.65 -6.50 -6.86
C SER A 31 5.95 -5.69 -7.96
N PRO A 32 5.23 -4.61 -7.60
CA PRO A 32 4.39 -3.89 -8.52
C PRO A 32 5.23 -3.12 -9.55
N SER A 33 4.77 -3.08 -10.80
CA SER A 33 5.35 -2.22 -11.85
C SER A 33 4.94 -0.75 -11.66
N HIS A 34 3.78 -0.52 -11.05
CA HIS A 34 3.32 0.81 -10.64
C HIS A 34 2.64 0.72 -9.27
N ILE A 35 2.90 1.70 -8.42
CA ILE A 35 2.26 1.85 -7.12
C ILE A 35 2.07 3.32 -6.82
N GLU A 36 0.89 3.68 -6.33
CA GLU A 36 0.61 4.98 -5.75
C GLU A 36 -0.04 4.77 -4.38
N VAL A 37 0.51 5.44 -3.37
CA VAL A 37 -0.05 5.47 -2.02
C VAL A 37 -0.32 6.91 -1.64
N ILE A 38 -1.52 7.17 -1.15
CA ILE A 38 -1.97 8.49 -0.70
C ILE A 38 -2.47 8.34 0.73
N ASP A 39 -1.87 9.10 1.65
CA ASP A 39 -2.40 9.27 3.01
C ASP A 39 -3.63 10.18 2.94
N THR A 40 -4.79 9.63 3.29
CA THR A 40 -6.08 10.33 3.31
C THR A 40 -6.52 10.72 4.72
N SER A 41 -5.66 10.51 5.72
CA SER A 41 -5.90 10.84 7.13
C SER A 41 -5.40 12.22 7.55
N GLY A 42 -4.83 12.99 6.62
CA GLY A 42 -4.23 14.29 6.91
C GLY A 42 -2.85 14.18 7.56
N GLY A 43 -2.13 13.07 7.33
CA GLY A 43 -0.76 12.88 7.79
C GLY A 43 -0.61 12.14 9.12
N CYS A 44 -1.71 11.66 9.71
CA CYS A 44 -1.64 10.87 10.95
C CYS A 44 -1.40 9.38 10.71
N GLY A 45 -1.42 8.92 9.45
CA GLY A 45 -1.14 7.54 9.08
C GLY A 45 -2.26 6.54 9.40
N ALA A 46 -3.50 7.02 9.59
CA ALA A 46 -4.63 6.17 9.96
C ALA A 46 -5.43 5.66 8.74
N SER A 47 -5.35 6.34 7.60
CA SER A 47 -6.17 6.05 6.42
C SER A 47 -5.37 6.21 5.15
N PHE A 48 -5.45 5.22 4.27
CA PHE A 48 -4.73 5.21 3.00
C PHE A 48 -5.64 4.88 1.82
N LYS A 49 -5.32 5.48 0.67
CA LYS A 49 -5.76 5.03 -0.64
C LYS A 49 -4.57 4.46 -1.39
N VAL A 50 -4.76 3.31 -2.03
CA VAL A 50 -3.70 2.62 -2.77
C VAL A 50 -4.14 2.23 -4.18
N GLU A 51 -3.23 2.42 -5.12
CA GLU A 51 -3.29 1.90 -6.48
C GLU A 51 -2.09 0.98 -6.68
N VAL A 52 -2.34 -0.25 -7.11
CA VAL A 52 -1.29 -1.26 -7.29
C VAL A 52 -1.46 -1.90 -8.66
N VAL A 53 -0.38 -1.92 -9.43
CA VAL A 53 -0.29 -2.62 -10.71
C VAL A 53 0.79 -3.70 -10.60
N SER A 54 0.41 -4.96 -10.79
CA SER A 54 1.34 -6.10 -10.66
C SER A 54 0.93 -7.26 -11.57
N GLU A 55 1.93 -7.94 -12.13
CA GLU A 55 1.76 -9.22 -12.85
C GLU A 55 1.16 -10.31 -11.97
N GLN A 56 1.36 -10.24 -10.63
CA GLN A 56 0.80 -11.23 -9.71
C GLN A 56 -0.74 -11.25 -9.68
N PHE A 57 -1.39 -10.23 -10.24
CA PHE A 57 -2.85 -10.16 -10.35
C PHE A 57 -3.42 -10.87 -11.58
N GLU A 58 -2.57 -11.41 -12.45
CA GLU A 58 -2.99 -12.11 -13.66
C GLU A 58 -3.81 -13.37 -13.32
N GLY A 59 -4.91 -13.57 -14.06
CA GLY A 59 -5.86 -14.64 -13.77
C GLY A 59 -6.61 -14.57 -12.43
N LYS A 60 -6.36 -13.56 -11.58
CA LYS A 60 -7.05 -13.37 -10.29
C LYS A 60 -8.30 -12.53 -10.42
N ARG A 61 -9.37 -12.89 -9.71
CA ARG A 61 -10.56 -12.05 -9.58
C ARG A 61 -10.28 -10.85 -8.67
N LEU A 62 -11.07 -9.78 -8.79
CA LEU A 62 -10.88 -8.54 -8.03
C LEU A 62 -10.77 -8.76 -6.52
N LEU A 63 -11.64 -9.59 -5.93
CA LEU A 63 -11.61 -9.90 -4.51
C LEU A 63 -10.31 -10.59 -4.07
N GLU A 64 -9.76 -11.49 -4.90
CA GLU A 64 -8.48 -12.15 -4.61
C GLU A 64 -7.33 -11.15 -4.64
N ARG A 65 -7.32 -10.24 -5.61
CA ARG A 65 -6.32 -9.16 -5.69
C ARG A 65 -6.37 -8.26 -4.45
N HIS A 66 -7.58 -7.90 -4.00
CA HIS A 66 -7.75 -7.11 -2.77
C HIS A 66 -7.25 -7.88 -1.54
N ARG A 67 -7.51 -9.19 -1.45
CA ARG A 67 -6.95 -10.04 -0.39
C ARG A 67 -5.43 -10.09 -0.42
N MET A 68 -4.82 -10.11 -1.61
CA MET A 68 -3.36 -10.07 -1.76
C MET A 68 -2.79 -8.73 -1.26
N VAL A 69 -3.41 -7.60 -1.61
CA VAL A 69 -3.02 -6.27 -1.11
C VAL A 69 -3.17 -6.18 0.42
N ASN A 70 -4.30 -6.61 0.97
CA ASN A 70 -4.50 -6.64 2.43
C ASN A 70 -3.51 -7.58 3.12
N GLY A 71 -3.25 -8.76 2.54
CA GLY A 71 -2.25 -9.72 3.00
C GLY A 71 -0.84 -9.12 3.00
N ALA A 72 -0.55 -8.24 2.05
CA ALA A 72 0.72 -7.54 2.00
C ALA A 72 0.89 -6.51 3.14
N LEU A 73 -0.21 -6.01 3.70
CA LEU A 73 -0.24 -4.97 4.72
C LEU A 73 -0.70 -5.45 6.10
N VAL A 74 -0.66 -6.75 6.37
CA VAL A 74 -1.18 -7.33 7.64
C VAL A 74 -0.55 -6.69 8.89
N GLU A 75 0.74 -6.36 8.85
CA GLU A 75 1.43 -5.77 9.99
C GLU A 75 1.04 -4.30 10.17
N GLU A 76 0.99 -3.55 9.07
CA GLU A 76 0.59 -2.15 9.02
C GLU A 76 -0.89 -1.96 9.38
N MET A 77 -1.75 -2.90 8.99
CA MET A 77 -3.19 -2.90 9.30
C MET A 77 -3.50 -3.01 10.80
N LYS A 78 -2.52 -3.31 11.66
CA LYS A 78 -2.67 -3.20 13.11
C LYS A 78 -2.83 -1.75 13.56
N ASP A 79 -2.31 -0.82 12.78
CA ASP A 79 -2.26 0.61 13.10
C ASP A 79 -3.04 1.47 12.06
N ILE A 80 -3.29 0.96 10.85
CA ILE A 80 -4.18 1.57 9.85
C ILE A 80 -5.65 1.27 10.19
N HIS A 81 -6.48 2.30 10.25
CA HIS A 81 -7.92 2.18 10.48
C HIS A 81 -8.71 1.92 9.19
N ALA A 82 -8.28 2.52 8.08
CA ALA A 82 -8.98 2.38 6.80
C ALA A 82 -8.01 2.26 5.62
N LEU A 83 -8.31 1.34 4.71
CA LEU A 83 -7.57 1.15 3.47
C LEU A 83 -8.56 1.09 2.29
N SER A 84 -8.39 2.00 1.33
CA SER A 84 -9.14 2.04 0.08
C SER A 84 -8.26 1.57 -1.08
N ILE A 85 -8.53 0.36 -1.58
CA ILE A 85 -7.87 -0.16 -2.78
C ILE A 85 -8.68 0.31 -3.98
N THR A 86 -8.20 1.34 -4.69
CA THR A 86 -8.94 1.90 -5.83
C THR A 86 -8.58 1.26 -7.15
N LYS A 87 -7.36 0.72 -7.26
CA LYS A 87 -6.92 -0.05 -8.43
C LYS A 87 -6.05 -1.22 -8.00
N ALA A 88 -6.38 -2.40 -8.51
CA ALA A 88 -5.60 -3.63 -8.40
C ALA A 88 -5.57 -4.30 -9.78
N LEU A 89 -4.66 -3.84 -10.64
CA LEU A 89 -4.68 -4.10 -12.08
C LEU A 89 -3.43 -4.84 -12.55
N THR A 90 -3.55 -5.57 -13.65
CA THR A 90 -2.36 -6.09 -14.35
C THR A 90 -1.75 -4.98 -15.22
N PRO A 91 -0.46 -5.06 -15.58
CA PRO A 91 0.16 -4.06 -16.44
C PRO A 91 -0.57 -3.84 -17.77
N ASP A 92 -1.08 -4.92 -18.37
CA ASP A 92 -1.91 -4.84 -19.58
C ASP A 92 -3.21 -4.05 -19.37
N GLN A 93 -3.89 -4.26 -18.23
CA GLN A 93 -5.10 -3.52 -17.90
C GLN A 93 -4.80 -2.04 -17.65
N TRP A 94 -3.70 -1.74 -16.96
CA TRP A 94 -3.24 -0.38 -16.71
C TRP A 94 -2.96 0.37 -18.03
N ASN A 95 -2.20 -0.24 -18.92
CA ASN A 95 -1.86 0.35 -20.22
C ASN A 95 -3.11 0.66 -21.06
N LYS A 96 -4.09 -0.27 -21.10
CA LYS A 96 -5.36 -0.07 -21.81
C LYS A 96 -6.17 1.12 -21.25
N GLN A 97 -6.18 1.31 -19.94
CA GLN A 97 -6.90 2.44 -19.31
C GLN A 97 -6.22 3.79 -19.58
N GLN A 98 -4.88 3.84 -19.55
CA GLN A 98 -4.12 5.06 -19.85
C GLN A 98 -4.39 5.52 -21.30
N SER A 99 -4.34 4.61 -22.27
CA SER A 99 -4.62 4.93 -23.67
C SER A 99 -6.05 5.41 -23.94
N GLN A 100 -7.02 5.05 -23.09
CA GLN A 100 -8.41 5.52 -23.21
C GLN A 100 -8.63 6.91 -22.58
N THR A 101 -7.84 7.26 -21.56
CA THR A 101 -7.94 8.57 -20.88
C THR A 101 -7.28 9.69 -21.69
N SER A 102 -6.36 9.37 -22.61
CA SER A 102 -5.65 10.34 -23.46
C SER A 102 -6.36 10.73 -24.76
N GLN A 103 -7.61 10.30 -25.01
CA GLN A 103 -8.37 10.77 -26.17
C GLN A 103 -9.13 12.06 -25.81
N PRO A 104 -8.89 13.19 -26.50
CA PRO A 104 -9.74 14.37 -26.35
C PRO A 104 -11.13 14.02 -26.89
N VAL A 105 -12.16 14.28 -26.10
CA VAL A 105 -13.53 14.40 -26.61
C VAL A 105 -13.50 15.55 -27.62
N ALA A 106 -13.69 15.21 -28.90
CA ALA A 106 -13.82 16.16 -30.01
C ALA A 106 -15.14 16.93 -29.90
#